data_AF-A0A816SIM9-F1
#
_entry.id   AF-A0A816SIM9-F1
#
_cell.length_a   1.000
_cell.length_b   1.000
_cell.length_c   1.000
_cell.angle_alpha   90.00
_cell.angle_beta   90.00
_cell.angle_gamma   90.00
#
_symmetry.space_group_name_H-M   'P 1'
#
loop_
_entity.id
_entity.type
_entity.pdbx_description
1 polymer ?
#
loop_
_entity_poly.entity_id
_entity_poly.type
_entity_poly.pdbx_seq_one_letter_code
_entity_poly.pdbx_strand_id
1 'polypeptide(L)'
;MSIIEDQIVNMGYLSIVSTHAANGVAELHSSLLKSTLFKDFYELSPEKFQNKTNGITPRRWLLLCNPALFDLITSKIGEKWITNLSQLRKFVNDQQFVRDIQRVKLKNKQRLLTKFKDGYGLNINPASMFDVQIKRIHEYKRQLLNCLRVITLYNRIKDNTNIKTVPRTVIFGGKTAPGYLRAKLIIKLICNVGRIANKDSRIAEKIIRAADLSEQISLTGLEASGTSNMKMILNGALTIGTLDRANIEMDERVGRENVIIFDQIPDGYFSPEDPNLFAEIIKSLLDSNDQYMLLADYSEYIKAQDRADNLFKVK
;
A
#
# COMPACT_ATOMS: atom_id res chain seq x y z
N MET A 1 2.44 18.74 31.05
CA MET A 1 3.62 19.00 30.20
C MET A 1 4.95 18.92 30.98
N SER A 2 5.27 17.83 31.71
CA SER A 2 6.62 17.74 32.32
C SER A 2 7.65 17.23 31.32
N ILE A 3 8.87 17.79 31.33
CA ILE A 3 9.99 17.26 30.52
C ILE A 3 10.59 16.00 31.19
N ILE A 4 10.52 15.91 32.53
CA ILE A 4 11.04 14.79 33.32
C ILE A 4 9.93 14.32 34.27
N GLU A 5 9.60 13.04 34.22
CA GLU A 5 8.49 12.42 34.97
C GLU A 5 8.90 10.98 35.27
N ASP A 6 8.80 10.53 36.53
CA ASP A 6 9.23 9.21 37.00
C ASP A 6 10.63 8.75 36.52
N GLN A 7 11.59 9.68 36.56
CA GLN A 7 12.97 9.53 36.06
C GLN A 7 13.10 9.31 34.53
N ILE A 8 12.00 9.36 33.78
CA ILE A 8 11.96 9.28 32.32
C ILE A 8 12.01 10.71 31.73
N VAL A 9 12.82 10.90 30.68
CA VAL A 9 12.89 12.18 29.95
C VAL A 9 11.99 12.11 28.72
N ASN A 10 10.97 12.97 28.65
CA ASN A 10 10.12 13.10 27.47
C ASN A 10 10.85 13.92 26.38
N MET A 11 11.61 13.22 25.55
CA MET A 11 12.37 13.80 24.44
C MET A 11 11.49 14.53 23.41
N GLY A 12 10.21 14.17 23.30
CA GLY A 12 9.24 14.89 22.47
C GLY A 12 8.97 16.29 23.03
N TYR A 13 8.60 16.38 24.31
CA TYR A 13 8.34 17.66 24.98
C TYR A 13 9.61 18.52 25.09
N LEU A 14 10.77 17.92 25.38
CA LEU A 14 12.06 18.61 25.34
C LEU A 14 12.33 19.25 23.97
N SER A 15 12.02 18.54 22.88
CA SER A 15 12.19 19.06 21.51
C SER A 15 11.25 20.24 21.21
N ILE A 16 9.98 20.19 21.67
CA ILE A 16 9.02 21.29 21.47
C ILE A 16 9.40 22.54 22.29
N VAL A 17 9.89 22.36 23.52
CA VAL A 17 10.31 23.48 24.38
C VAL A 17 11.58 24.14 23.84
N SER A 18 12.59 23.35 23.46
CA SER A 18 13.91 23.83 23.01
C SER A 18 13.98 24.38 21.58
N THR A 19 12.92 24.27 20.78
CA THR A 19 12.91 24.72 19.38
C THR A 19 12.06 25.98 19.16
N HIS A 20 12.41 26.73 18.11
CA HIS A 20 11.65 27.89 17.64
C HIS A 20 10.52 27.52 16.64
N ALA A 21 10.55 26.30 16.11
CA ALA A 21 9.53 25.78 15.19
C ALA A 21 9.47 24.25 15.25
N ALA A 22 8.26 23.71 15.19
CA ALA A 22 7.97 22.29 15.06
C ALA A 22 7.02 22.08 13.88
N ASN A 23 7.12 20.96 13.15
CA ASN A 23 6.26 20.73 12.00
C ASN A 23 5.77 19.28 11.84
N GLY A 24 4.53 19.15 11.36
CA GLY A 24 4.07 17.90 10.75
C GLY A 24 4.54 17.76 9.29
N VAL A 25 4.31 16.56 8.74
CA VAL A 25 4.82 16.11 7.42
C VAL A 25 3.71 15.83 6.39
N ALA A 26 2.48 16.20 6.75
CA ALA A 26 1.25 16.25 5.96
C ALA A 26 0.23 17.11 6.74
N GLU A 27 -0.81 17.62 6.08
CA GLU A 27 -1.77 18.52 6.75
C GLU A 27 -2.50 17.83 7.90
N LEU A 28 -3.21 16.72 7.64
CA LEU A 28 -3.91 15.93 8.67
C LEU A 28 -2.99 15.54 9.85
N HIS A 29 -1.74 15.15 9.57
CA HIS A 29 -0.76 14.86 10.64
C HIS A 29 -0.43 16.10 11.47
N SER A 30 -0.28 17.27 10.83
CA SER A 30 -0.05 18.54 11.52
C SER A 30 -1.27 18.95 12.35
N SER A 31 -2.49 18.74 11.84
CA SER A 31 -3.74 18.96 12.58
C SER A 31 -3.82 18.05 13.81
N LEU A 32 -3.54 16.75 13.66
CA LEU A 32 -3.56 15.78 14.76
C LEU A 32 -2.51 16.06 15.84
N LEU A 33 -1.30 16.49 15.47
CA LEU A 33 -0.28 16.92 16.44
C LEU A 33 -0.76 18.13 17.26
N LYS A 34 -1.46 19.08 16.63
CA LYS A 34 -2.02 20.28 17.26
C LYS A 34 -3.24 20.00 18.14
N SER A 35 -4.08 19.03 17.77
CA SER A 35 -5.33 18.73 18.50
C SER A 35 -5.19 17.62 19.56
N THR A 36 -4.14 16.81 19.50
CA THR A 36 -3.90 15.70 20.45
C THR A 36 -2.51 15.79 21.10
N LEU A 37 -1.47 15.22 20.50
CA LEU A 37 -0.19 14.91 21.14
C LEU A 37 0.55 16.12 21.76
N PHE A 38 0.41 17.31 21.16
CA PHE A 38 1.06 18.53 21.62
C PHE A 38 0.05 19.67 21.82
N LYS A 39 -1.21 19.35 22.13
CA LYS A 39 -2.30 20.34 22.29
C LYS A 39 -1.91 21.48 23.23
N ASP A 40 -1.51 21.17 24.47
CA ASP A 40 -1.14 22.14 25.49
C ASP A 40 0.00 23.09 25.01
N PHE A 41 1.00 22.54 24.31
CA PHE A 41 2.11 23.33 23.75
C PHE A 41 1.67 24.20 22.55
N TYR A 42 0.69 23.74 21.77
CA TYR A 42 0.10 24.50 20.68
C TYR A 42 -0.79 25.64 21.20
N GLU A 43 -1.47 25.46 22.33
CA GLU A 43 -2.23 26.52 23.01
C GLU A 43 -1.29 27.59 23.63
N LEU A 44 -0.09 27.20 24.08
CA LEU A 44 0.93 28.13 24.60
C LEU A 44 1.76 28.86 23.55
N SER A 45 1.98 28.28 22.37
CA SER A 45 2.90 28.83 21.35
C SER A 45 2.47 28.42 19.92
N PRO A 46 1.27 28.83 19.46
CA PRO A 46 0.68 28.35 18.22
C PRO A 46 1.51 28.66 16.97
N GLU A 47 2.27 29.76 16.99
CA GLU A 47 3.15 30.22 15.92
C GLU A 47 4.33 29.28 15.65
N LYS A 48 4.76 28.49 16.65
CA LYS A 48 5.80 27.45 16.45
C LYS A 48 5.33 26.33 15.53
N PHE A 49 4.03 26.03 15.46
CA PHE A 49 3.53 24.78 14.86
C PHE A 49 3.12 24.92 13.39
N GLN A 50 3.98 24.43 12.51
CA GLN A 50 3.86 24.53 11.05
C GLN A 50 3.46 23.19 10.42
N ASN A 51 3.08 23.20 9.13
CA ASN A 51 3.08 22.01 8.28
C ASN A 51 4.18 22.14 7.22
N LYS A 52 4.92 21.07 6.95
CA LYS A 52 5.81 20.92 5.80
C LYS A 52 5.52 19.57 5.12
N THR A 53 4.43 19.52 4.34
CA THR A 53 4.03 18.31 3.59
C THR A 53 5.21 17.75 2.79
N ASN A 54 5.55 16.48 3.02
CA ASN A 54 6.68 15.83 2.34
C ASN A 54 6.52 15.84 0.82
N GLY A 55 7.65 15.87 0.12
CA GLY A 55 7.74 15.66 -1.32
C GLY A 55 8.71 14.53 -1.69
N ILE A 56 8.80 14.24 -2.99
CA ILE A 56 9.81 13.34 -3.56
C ILE A 56 10.56 14.06 -4.69
N THR A 57 11.87 13.82 -4.81
CA THR A 57 12.65 14.43 -5.90
C THR A 57 12.35 13.77 -7.26
N PRO A 58 11.86 14.52 -8.28
CA PRO A 58 11.59 13.95 -9.61
C PRO A 58 12.85 13.41 -10.30
N ARG A 59 14.02 13.97 -9.95
CA ARG A 59 15.32 13.56 -10.50
C ARG A 59 15.61 12.08 -10.23
N ARG A 60 15.32 11.60 -9.00
CA ARG A 60 15.53 10.17 -8.66
C ARG A 60 14.34 9.28 -8.99
N TRP A 61 13.11 9.78 -8.84
CA TRP A 61 11.89 8.96 -8.90
C TRP A 61 11.15 8.99 -10.24
N LEU A 62 11.64 9.79 -11.21
CA LEU A 62 11.16 9.78 -12.59
C LEU A 62 12.30 9.76 -13.60
N LEU A 63 13.22 10.73 -13.60
CA LEU A 63 14.38 10.75 -14.53
C LEU A 63 15.26 9.50 -14.42
N LEU A 64 15.92 9.27 -13.27
CA LEU A 64 16.76 8.07 -13.06
C LEU A 64 15.93 6.77 -12.94
N CYS A 65 14.63 6.87 -12.68
CA CYS A 65 13.76 5.71 -12.44
C CYS A 65 13.18 5.14 -13.72
N ASN A 66 12.82 6.01 -14.66
CA ASN A 66 11.94 5.74 -15.78
C ASN A 66 12.25 6.74 -16.90
N PRO A 67 13.48 6.68 -17.49
CA PRO A 67 13.91 7.63 -18.51
C PRO A 67 12.93 7.68 -19.67
N ALA A 68 12.42 6.54 -20.16
CA ALA A 68 11.42 6.51 -21.23
C ALA A 68 10.11 7.28 -20.95
N LEU A 69 9.73 7.50 -19.68
CA LEU A 69 8.61 8.39 -19.32
C LEU A 69 9.07 9.84 -19.18
N PHE A 70 10.27 10.07 -18.65
CA PHE A 70 10.90 11.39 -18.61
C PHE A 70 11.07 11.95 -20.04
N ASP A 71 11.63 11.18 -20.97
CA ASP A 71 11.88 11.55 -22.36
C ASP A 71 10.56 11.90 -23.07
N LEU A 72 9.53 11.07 -22.88
CA LEU A 72 8.18 11.29 -23.43
C LEU A 72 7.53 12.58 -22.91
N ILE A 73 7.67 12.88 -21.61
CA ILE A 73 7.18 14.14 -21.03
C ILE A 73 8.01 15.31 -21.58
N THR A 74 9.33 15.20 -21.55
CA THR A 74 10.24 16.28 -21.97
C THR A 74 10.09 16.62 -23.45
N SER A 75 9.87 15.64 -24.33
CA SER A 75 9.54 15.91 -25.75
C SER A 75 8.19 16.59 -25.95
N LYS A 76 7.28 16.53 -24.98
CA LYS A 76 5.93 17.13 -25.05
C LYS A 76 5.89 18.54 -24.44
N ILE A 77 6.67 18.84 -23.40
CA ILE A 77 6.59 20.10 -22.64
C ILE A 77 7.96 20.75 -22.30
N GLY A 78 9.05 20.35 -22.96
CA GLY A 78 10.41 20.81 -22.66
C GLY A 78 10.91 20.31 -21.29
N GLU A 79 11.94 20.93 -20.71
CA GLU A 79 12.50 20.46 -19.42
C GLU A 79 11.94 21.20 -18.18
N LYS A 80 11.22 22.31 -18.37
CA LYS A 80 10.79 23.20 -17.27
C LYS A 80 9.78 22.58 -16.29
N TRP A 81 9.28 21.36 -16.56
CA TRP A 81 8.40 20.62 -15.67
C TRP A 81 9.14 19.89 -14.53
N ILE A 82 10.45 19.69 -14.64
CA ILE A 82 11.27 18.96 -13.64
C ILE A 82 11.27 19.68 -12.29
N THR A 83 11.11 21.00 -12.31
CA THR A 83 10.91 21.88 -11.14
C THR A 83 9.44 22.29 -10.93
N ASN A 84 8.55 22.05 -11.89
CA ASN A 84 7.13 22.38 -11.81
C ASN A 84 6.24 21.30 -12.47
N LEU A 85 5.95 20.25 -11.70
CA LEU A 85 5.12 19.10 -12.09
C LEU A 85 3.67 19.46 -12.45
N SER A 86 3.16 20.64 -12.06
CA SER A 86 1.76 21.02 -12.30
C SER A 86 1.40 21.08 -13.79
N GLN A 87 2.39 21.33 -14.65
CA GLN A 87 2.23 21.45 -16.11
C GLN A 87 1.66 20.17 -16.75
N LEU A 88 1.89 19.00 -16.16
CA LEU A 88 1.36 17.71 -16.62
C LEU A 88 -0.18 17.68 -16.70
N ARG A 89 -0.87 18.46 -15.85
CA ARG A 89 -2.35 18.51 -15.81
C ARG A 89 -2.98 18.93 -17.13
N LYS A 90 -2.26 19.66 -17.99
CA LYS A 90 -2.76 20.14 -19.30
C LYS A 90 -2.96 19.02 -20.33
N PHE A 91 -2.37 17.84 -20.11
CA PHE A 91 -2.31 16.76 -21.11
C PHE A 91 -3.12 15.50 -20.73
N VAL A 92 -3.96 15.59 -19.68
CA VAL A 92 -4.80 14.48 -19.20
C VAL A 92 -5.79 13.99 -20.27
N ASN A 93 -6.27 14.90 -21.13
CA ASN A 93 -7.24 14.61 -22.19
C ASN A 93 -6.58 14.32 -23.56
N ASP A 94 -5.25 14.35 -23.67
CA ASP A 94 -4.53 14.03 -24.89
C ASP A 94 -4.47 12.50 -25.07
N GLN A 95 -5.39 11.94 -25.85
CA GLN A 95 -5.50 10.50 -26.06
C GLN A 95 -4.20 9.88 -26.62
N GLN A 96 -3.45 10.61 -27.45
CA GLN A 96 -2.22 10.09 -28.01
C GLN A 96 -1.13 10.00 -26.93
N PHE A 97 -0.96 11.07 -26.15
CA PHE A 97 -0.04 11.09 -25.01
C PHE A 97 -0.38 10.01 -23.96
N VAL A 98 -1.66 9.77 -23.69
CA VAL A 98 -2.11 8.66 -22.82
C VAL A 98 -1.70 7.30 -23.40
N ARG A 99 -1.88 7.05 -24.71
CA ARG A 99 -1.43 5.82 -25.39
C ARG A 99 0.10 5.68 -25.38
N ASP A 100 0.84 6.78 -25.50
CA ASP A 100 2.30 6.80 -25.40
C ASP A 100 2.75 6.41 -23.98
N ILE A 101 2.11 6.94 -22.93
CA ILE A 101 2.34 6.58 -21.53
C ILE A 101 2.01 5.09 -21.29
N GLN A 102 0.91 4.56 -21.85
CA GLN A 102 0.58 3.13 -21.79
C GLN A 102 1.67 2.26 -22.44
N ARG A 103 2.21 2.67 -23.60
CA ARG A 103 3.34 1.97 -24.26
C ARG A 103 4.63 2.03 -23.44
N VAL A 104 4.90 3.14 -22.74
CA VAL A 104 6.03 3.23 -21.79
C VAL A 104 5.81 2.34 -20.56
N LYS A 105 4.58 2.29 -20.01
CA LYS A 105 4.21 1.34 -18.95
C LYS A 105 4.49 -0.09 -19.40
N LEU A 106 3.99 -0.49 -20.58
CA LEU A 106 4.15 -1.85 -21.12
C LEU A 106 5.62 -2.28 -21.20
N LYS A 107 6.47 -1.40 -21.77
CA LYS A 107 7.94 -1.62 -21.84
C LYS A 107 8.58 -1.73 -20.45
N ASN A 108 8.12 -0.95 -19.47
CA ASN A 108 8.58 -1.05 -18.09
C ASN A 108 8.07 -2.30 -17.35
N LYS A 109 7.00 -2.96 -17.83
CA LYS A 109 6.63 -4.31 -17.38
C LYS A 109 7.62 -5.31 -17.97
N GLN A 110 7.78 -5.31 -19.30
CA GLN A 110 8.64 -6.26 -20.02
C GLN A 110 10.09 -6.28 -19.52
N ARG A 111 10.77 -5.11 -19.46
CA ARG A 111 12.15 -4.91 -18.94
C ARG A 111 12.41 -5.51 -17.55
N LEU A 112 11.34 -5.73 -16.82
CA LEU A 112 11.31 -6.17 -15.45
C LEU A 112 11.02 -7.66 -15.36
N LEU A 113 10.19 -8.23 -16.24
CA LEU A 113 9.91 -9.67 -16.22
C LEU A 113 11.17 -10.47 -16.53
N THR A 114 12.02 -9.91 -17.42
CA THR A 114 13.42 -10.33 -17.61
C THR A 114 14.11 -10.56 -16.27
N LYS A 115 14.11 -9.57 -15.36
CA LYS A 115 14.80 -9.65 -14.07
C LYS A 115 14.25 -10.71 -13.10
N PHE A 116 13.01 -11.18 -13.26
CA PHE A 116 12.51 -12.33 -12.46
C PHE A 116 12.69 -13.66 -13.14
N LYS A 117 12.67 -13.70 -14.48
CA LYS A 117 13.08 -14.88 -15.21
C LYS A 117 14.54 -15.21 -14.89
N ASP A 118 15.41 -14.20 -14.97
CA ASP A 118 16.85 -14.32 -14.70
C ASP A 118 17.15 -14.60 -13.22
N GLY A 119 16.48 -13.90 -12.29
CA GLY A 119 16.81 -13.94 -10.86
C GLY A 119 16.01 -14.94 -10.01
N TYR A 120 14.87 -15.41 -10.49
CA TYR A 120 13.90 -16.20 -9.70
C TYR A 120 13.14 -17.27 -10.51
N GLY A 121 13.41 -17.43 -11.82
CA GLY A 121 12.72 -18.38 -12.69
C GLY A 121 11.24 -18.09 -12.96
N LEU A 122 10.72 -16.93 -12.59
CA LEU A 122 9.28 -16.62 -12.69
C LEU A 122 8.91 -16.15 -14.10
N ASN A 123 7.99 -16.87 -14.76
CA ASN A 123 7.27 -16.35 -15.93
C ASN A 123 6.15 -15.40 -15.47
N ILE A 124 5.80 -14.41 -16.31
CA ILE A 124 4.84 -13.37 -15.96
C ILE A 124 4.09 -12.85 -17.18
N ASN A 125 2.75 -12.77 -17.13
CA ASN A 125 1.94 -12.07 -18.11
C ASN A 125 2.19 -10.54 -18.02
N PRO A 126 2.68 -9.85 -19.07
CA PRO A 126 2.80 -8.39 -19.06
C PRO A 126 1.45 -7.66 -19.09
N ALA A 127 0.36 -8.32 -19.52
CA ALA A 127 -0.97 -7.70 -19.62
C ALA A 127 -1.77 -7.76 -18.31
N SER A 128 -1.39 -8.59 -17.32
CA SER A 128 -2.08 -8.64 -16.03
C SER A 128 -1.87 -7.36 -15.22
N MET A 129 -2.85 -6.98 -14.40
CA MET A 129 -2.76 -5.77 -13.57
C MET A 129 -1.73 -5.97 -12.44
N PHE A 130 -0.69 -5.12 -12.42
CA PHE A 130 0.39 -5.20 -11.44
C PHE A 130 0.05 -4.38 -10.19
N ASP A 131 -0.15 -5.06 -9.06
CA ASP A 131 -0.82 -4.56 -7.87
C ASP A 131 0.15 -4.45 -6.68
N VAL A 132 0.55 -3.23 -6.30
CA VAL A 132 1.81 -2.96 -5.60
C VAL A 132 1.70 -2.44 -4.17
N GLN A 133 2.04 -3.28 -3.18
CA GLN A 133 2.25 -2.88 -1.78
C GLN A 133 3.74 -2.91 -1.38
N ILE A 134 4.47 -1.82 -1.68
CA ILE A 134 5.89 -1.65 -1.27
C ILE A 134 6.01 -0.59 -0.16
N LYS A 135 6.35 -1.06 1.05
CA LYS A 135 6.57 -0.27 2.29
C LYS A 135 7.16 -1.17 3.40
N ARG A 136 7.56 -0.60 4.55
CA ARG A 136 7.93 -1.41 5.74
C ARG A 136 6.78 -2.36 6.11
N ILE A 137 7.07 -3.58 6.56
CA ILE A 137 6.03 -4.52 7.02
C ILE A 137 5.74 -4.25 8.50
N HIS A 138 4.49 -3.90 8.80
CA HIS A 138 4.02 -3.44 10.11
C HIS A 138 2.49 -3.58 10.14
N GLU A 139 1.88 -3.98 11.26
CA GLU A 139 0.43 -4.22 11.34
C GLU A 139 -0.41 -3.01 10.84
N TYR A 140 -0.14 -1.76 11.28
CA TYR A 140 -0.88 -0.58 10.81
C TYR A 140 -0.75 -0.26 9.30
N LYS A 141 0.22 -0.86 8.59
CA LYS A 141 0.40 -0.74 7.13
C LYS A 141 -0.35 -1.81 6.35
N ARG A 142 -1.03 -2.71 7.07
CA ARG A 142 -2.06 -3.66 6.65
C ARG A 142 -1.71 -4.45 5.38
N GLN A 143 -0.49 -4.99 5.35
CA GLN A 143 -0.15 -6.05 4.38
C GLN A 143 -1.01 -7.31 4.59
N LEU A 144 -1.44 -7.57 5.83
CA LEU A 144 -2.37 -8.64 6.16
C LEU A 144 -3.73 -8.44 5.48
N LEU A 145 -4.32 -7.23 5.47
CA LEU A 145 -5.58 -6.92 4.77
C LEU A 145 -5.53 -7.26 3.27
N ASN A 146 -4.44 -6.88 2.61
CA ASN A 146 -4.20 -7.28 1.21
C ASN A 146 -4.02 -8.80 1.07
N CYS A 147 -3.33 -9.45 1.99
CA CYS A 147 -3.16 -10.91 2.00
C CYS A 147 -4.51 -11.66 2.14
N LEU A 148 -5.38 -11.22 3.06
CA LEU A 148 -6.75 -11.75 3.21
C LEU A 148 -7.56 -11.57 1.91
N ARG A 149 -7.45 -10.41 1.24
CA ARG A 149 -8.06 -10.16 -0.08
C ARG A 149 -7.50 -11.04 -1.19
N VAL A 150 -6.20 -11.39 -1.14
CA VAL A 150 -5.58 -12.34 -2.08
C VAL A 150 -6.10 -13.76 -1.84
N ILE A 151 -6.30 -14.18 -0.60
CA ILE A 151 -6.93 -15.48 -0.26
C ILE A 151 -8.37 -15.53 -0.80
N THR A 152 -9.16 -14.49 -0.59
CA THR A 152 -10.52 -14.39 -1.14
C THR A 152 -10.56 -14.47 -2.65
N LEU A 153 -9.65 -13.76 -3.35
CA LEU A 153 -9.56 -13.84 -4.81
C LEU A 153 -9.14 -15.24 -5.28
N TYR A 154 -8.21 -15.89 -4.58
CA TYR A 154 -7.79 -17.27 -4.85
C TYR A 154 -8.97 -18.25 -4.72
N ASN A 155 -9.73 -18.19 -3.62
CA ASN A 155 -10.90 -19.04 -3.41
C ASN A 155 -11.98 -18.78 -4.46
N ARG A 156 -12.37 -17.51 -4.71
CA ARG A 156 -13.37 -17.17 -5.75
C ARG A 156 -13.03 -17.68 -7.16
N ILE A 157 -11.74 -17.74 -7.52
CA ILE A 157 -11.27 -18.31 -8.80
C ILE A 157 -11.24 -19.85 -8.77
N LYS A 158 -10.89 -20.45 -7.63
CA LYS A 158 -10.88 -21.90 -7.41
C LYS A 158 -12.28 -22.50 -7.46
N ASP A 159 -13.26 -21.80 -6.90
CA ASP A 159 -14.65 -22.24 -6.73
C ASP A 159 -15.52 -21.94 -7.97
N ASN A 160 -15.17 -20.92 -8.77
CA ASN A 160 -15.84 -20.61 -10.03
C ASN A 160 -14.84 -20.22 -11.14
N THR A 161 -14.49 -21.18 -11.98
CA THR A 161 -13.55 -21.01 -13.11
C THR A 161 -14.06 -20.08 -14.22
N ASN A 162 -15.34 -19.74 -14.25
CA ASN A 162 -15.94 -18.81 -15.21
C ASN A 162 -16.01 -17.35 -14.71
N ILE A 163 -15.43 -17.04 -13.54
CA ILE A 163 -15.46 -15.69 -12.96
C ILE A 163 -14.65 -14.69 -13.81
N LYS A 164 -15.29 -13.59 -14.25
CA LYS A 164 -14.68 -12.57 -15.13
C LYS A 164 -13.83 -11.55 -14.36
N THR A 165 -12.85 -12.02 -13.59
CA THR A 165 -11.83 -11.21 -12.91
C THR A 165 -10.77 -10.68 -13.88
N VAL A 166 -10.15 -9.53 -13.59
CA VAL A 166 -8.92 -9.11 -14.28
C VAL A 166 -7.77 -10.04 -13.88
N PRO A 167 -6.98 -10.58 -14.82
CA PRO A 167 -5.73 -11.28 -14.49
C PRO A 167 -4.84 -10.35 -13.67
N ARG A 168 -4.52 -10.72 -12.44
CA ARG A 168 -3.94 -9.81 -11.43
C ARG A 168 -2.72 -10.42 -10.76
N THR A 169 -1.72 -9.57 -10.55
CA THR A 169 -0.36 -9.98 -10.31
C THR A 169 0.19 -9.11 -9.16
N VAL A 170 0.13 -9.66 -7.94
CA VAL A 170 0.19 -8.90 -6.66
C VAL A 170 1.57 -8.95 -5.99
N ILE A 171 2.10 -7.76 -5.65
CA ILE A 171 3.42 -7.51 -5.06
C ILE A 171 3.29 -7.23 -3.57
N PHE A 172 4.13 -7.90 -2.79
CA PHE A 172 4.58 -7.42 -1.49
C PHE A 172 6.09 -7.14 -1.55
N GLY A 173 6.52 -5.99 -0.99
CA GLY A 173 7.93 -5.65 -0.91
C GLY A 173 8.25 -4.81 0.32
N GLY A 174 9.04 -5.37 1.24
CA GLY A 174 9.37 -4.70 2.50
C GLY A 174 10.32 -5.51 3.37
N LYS A 175 10.67 -4.91 4.51
CA LYS A 175 11.35 -5.55 5.64
C LYS A 175 10.64 -5.14 6.94
N THR A 176 10.87 -5.89 8.01
CA THR A 176 10.43 -5.54 9.38
C THR A 176 11.62 -5.57 10.35
N ALA A 177 11.41 -5.15 11.60
CA ALA A 177 12.44 -5.12 12.63
C ALA A 177 12.74 -6.54 13.18
N PRO A 178 13.97 -6.84 13.63
CA PRO A 178 14.35 -8.19 14.06
C PRO A 178 13.49 -8.79 15.18
N GLY A 179 13.01 -7.98 16.13
CA GLY A 179 12.13 -8.42 17.23
C GLY A 179 10.64 -8.49 16.89
N TYR A 180 10.21 -8.02 15.72
CA TYR A 180 8.79 -7.86 15.41
C TYR A 180 8.14 -9.17 14.91
N LEU A 181 7.78 -10.04 15.86
CA LEU A 181 7.26 -11.38 15.58
C LEU A 181 6.03 -11.39 14.66
N ARG A 182 4.94 -10.67 15.00
CA ARG A 182 3.73 -10.64 14.15
C ARG A 182 4.00 -10.16 12.73
N ALA A 183 4.85 -9.14 12.55
CA ALA A 183 5.24 -8.68 11.22
C ALA A 183 6.08 -9.72 10.44
N LYS A 184 6.84 -10.60 11.11
CA LYS A 184 7.47 -11.77 10.46
C LYS A 184 6.43 -12.84 10.11
N LEU A 185 5.45 -13.11 10.97
CA LEU A 185 4.36 -14.04 10.67
C LEU A 185 3.55 -13.59 9.45
N ILE A 186 3.25 -12.29 9.33
CA ILE A 186 2.62 -11.70 8.13
C ILE A 186 3.47 -11.94 6.86
N ILE A 187 4.80 -11.81 6.93
CA ILE A 187 5.68 -12.16 5.80
C ILE A 187 5.60 -13.65 5.47
N LYS A 188 5.65 -14.54 6.48
CA LYS A 188 5.57 -16.00 6.30
C LYS A 188 4.22 -16.43 5.71
N LEU A 189 3.11 -15.82 6.14
CA LEU A 189 1.77 -16.03 5.56
C LEU A 189 1.75 -15.60 4.09
N ILE A 190 2.17 -14.37 3.77
CA ILE A 190 2.25 -13.87 2.39
C ILE A 190 3.10 -14.79 1.50
N CYS A 191 4.26 -15.26 2.00
CA CYS A 191 5.10 -16.19 1.26
C CYS A 191 4.45 -17.58 1.08
N ASN A 192 3.70 -18.08 2.06
CA ASN A 192 3.03 -19.38 1.95
C ASN A 192 1.79 -19.31 1.04
N VAL A 193 0.93 -18.30 1.17
CA VAL A 193 -0.16 -17.99 0.22
C VAL A 193 0.41 -17.84 -1.19
N GLY A 194 1.53 -17.12 -1.33
CA GLY A 194 2.25 -16.98 -2.59
C GLY A 194 2.73 -18.32 -3.17
N ARG A 195 3.27 -19.23 -2.35
CA ARG A 195 3.69 -20.58 -2.79
C ARG A 195 2.51 -21.42 -3.29
N ILE A 196 1.37 -21.39 -2.61
CA ILE A 196 0.19 -22.18 -3.01
C ILE A 196 -0.40 -21.59 -4.31
N ALA A 197 -0.69 -20.30 -4.33
CA ALA A 197 -1.25 -19.62 -5.51
C ALA A 197 -0.29 -19.58 -6.72
N ASN A 198 1.02 -19.75 -6.53
CA ASN A 198 2.00 -19.89 -7.63
C ASN A 198 2.28 -21.36 -8.04
N LYS A 199 1.77 -22.36 -7.30
CA LYS A 199 1.80 -23.76 -7.72
C LYS A 199 0.53 -24.17 -8.46
N ASP A 200 -0.58 -23.50 -8.17
CA ASP A 200 -1.83 -23.66 -8.90
C ASP A 200 -1.67 -23.13 -10.33
N SER A 201 -1.65 -24.04 -11.31
CA SER A 201 -1.37 -23.73 -12.73
C SER A 201 -2.38 -22.76 -13.36
N ARG A 202 -3.49 -22.48 -12.68
CA ARG A 202 -4.53 -21.53 -13.07
C ARG A 202 -4.18 -20.06 -12.74
N ILE A 203 -3.16 -19.76 -11.92
CA ILE A 203 -3.05 -18.48 -11.16
C ILE A 203 -1.62 -17.82 -11.15
N ALA A 204 -0.59 -18.44 -11.71
CA ALA A 204 0.79 -18.34 -11.18
C ALA A 204 1.85 -17.42 -11.89
N GLU A 205 1.77 -16.07 -11.86
CA GLU A 205 2.71 -15.20 -12.63
C GLU A 205 3.06 -13.78 -12.04
N LYS A 206 4.32 -13.50 -11.55
CA LYS A 206 4.66 -12.34 -10.63
C LYS A 206 6.17 -11.78 -10.53
N ILE A 207 6.61 -10.59 -9.99
CA ILE A 207 6.55 -9.08 -10.32
C ILE A 207 7.48 -8.06 -9.52
N ILE A 208 7.76 -6.78 -10.01
CA ILE A 208 8.06 -5.41 -9.35
C ILE A 208 8.68 -4.26 -10.24
N ARG A 209 7.92 -3.32 -10.82
CA ARG A 209 8.35 -1.92 -11.27
C ARG A 209 7.22 -1.20 -12.00
N ALA A 210 6.42 -2.00 -12.67
CA ALA A 210 5.34 -1.62 -13.56
C ALA A 210 4.00 -1.49 -12.82
N ALA A 211 3.98 -0.81 -11.68
CA ALA A 211 2.79 -0.65 -10.86
C ALA A 211 1.63 -0.08 -11.70
N ASP A 212 0.57 -0.85 -11.87
CA ASP A 212 -0.69 -0.38 -12.46
C ASP A 212 -1.64 0.10 -11.35
N LEU A 213 -1.58 -0.59 -10.20
CA LEU A 213 -2.29 -0.30 -8.97
C LEU A 213 -1.29 -0.22 -7.79
N SER A 214 -1.57 0.64 -6.80
CA SER A 214 -0.74 0.81 -5.61
C SER A 214 -1.56 0.83 -4.32
N GLU A 215 -1.10 0.06 -3.34
CA GLU A 215 -1.82 -0.25 -2.11
C GLU A 215 -1.37 0.63 -0.94
N GLN A 216 -2.23 1.60 -0.61
CA GLN A 216 -2.00 2.66 0.38
C GLN A 216 -2.97 2.59 1.56
N ILE A 217 -3.44 1.37 1.83
CA ILE A 217 -4.40 0.95 2.87
C ILE A 217 -3.87 0.94 4.31
N SER A 218 -3.03 1.90 4.71
CA SER A 218 -2.67 2.03 6.13
C SER A 218 -3.90 2.45 6.96
N LEU A 219 -3.94 2.19 8.27
CA LEU A 219 -5.01 2.77 9.10
C LEU A 219 -4.94 4.31 9.06
N THR A 220 -6.10 4.96 9.01
CA THR A 220 -6.26 6.42 9.11
C THR A 220 -5.51 6.98 10.34
N GLY A 221 -4.88 8.14 10.19
CA GLY A 221 -4.07 8.77 11.24
C GLY A 221 -2.66 8.17 11.46
N LEU A 222 -2.46 6.85 11.26
CA LEU A 222 -1.19 6.19 11.58
C LEU A 222 -0.10 6.30 10.49
N GLU A 223 -0.45 6.64 9.24
CA GLU A 223 0.53 6.95 8.19
C GLU A 223 0.82 8.46 8.14
N ALA A 224 1.68 8.93 9.07
CA ALA A 224 2.08 10.34 9.19
C ALA A 224 2.40 11.05 7.87
N SER A 225 3.10 10.36 6.95
CA SER A 225 3.31 10.82 5.58
C SER A 225 3.77 9.68 4.68
N GLY A 226 2.89 9.22 3.79
CA GLY A 226 3.26 8.30 2.73
C GLY A 226 4.14 9.01 1.68
N THR A 227 5.27 8.39 1.30
CA THR A 227 6.07 8.81 0.13
C THR A 227 6.25 7.72 -0.94
N SER A 228 5.78 6.49 -0.72
CA SER A 228 5.77 5.45 -1.77
C SER A 228 4.58 5.60 -2.72
N ASN A 229 3.41 5.97 -2.20
CA ASN A 229 2.26 6.49 -2.96
C ASN A 229 2.68 7.51 -4.04
N MET A 230 3.39 8.58 -3.66
CA MET A 230 3.85 9.64 -4.55
C MET A 230 4.71 9.09 -5.71
N LYS A 231 5.57 8.10 -5.42
CA LYS A 231 6.46 7.48 -6.43
C LYS A 231 5.68 6.63 -7.43
N MET A 232 4.65 5.93 -6.96
CA MET A 232 3.79 5.10 -7.82
C MET A 232 2.85 5.97 -8.68
N ILE A 233 2.23 7.00 -8.09
CA ILE A 233 1.41 7.99 -8.81
C ILE A 233 2.26 8.73 -9.87
N LEU A 234 3.48 9.16 -9.53
CA LEU A 234 4.41 9.81 -10.47
C LEU A 234 4.85 8.89 -11.64
N ASN A 235 4.76 7.56 -11.45
CA ASN A 235 4.99 6.56 -12.50
C ASN A 235 3.66 6.01 -13.09
N GLY A 236 2.55 6.74 -12.90
CA GLY A 236 1.25 6.49 -13.52
C GLY A 236 0.52 5.26 -12.98
N ALA A 237 0.68 4.90 -11.72
CA ALA A 237 -0.15 3.88 -11.06
C ALA A 237 -1.43 4.50 -10.50
N LEU A 238 -2.56 3.79 -10.62
CA LEU A 238 -3.74 4.05 -9.80
C LEU A 238 -3.40 3.75 -8.33
N THR A 239 -4.14 4.35 -7.40
CA THR A 239 -3.93 4.15 -5.95
C THR A 239 -5.26 3.80 -5.29
N ILE A 240 -5.29 2.68 -4.57
CA ILE A 240 -6.29 2.42 -3.55
C ILE A 240 -5.66 2.78 -2.20
N GLY A 241 -6.38 3.54 -1.39
CA GLY A 241 -5.94 3.93 -0.06
C GLY A 241 -7.12 4.42 0.75
N THR A 242 -6.93 4.46 2.06
CA THR A 242 -7.88 5.03 3.01
C THR A 242 -7.99 6.55 2.82
N LEU A 243 -9.22 7.04 2.86
CA LEU A 243 -9.57 8.46 2.90
C LEU A 243 -10.60 8.62 4.03
N ASP A 244 -10.47 9.69 4.80
CA ASP A 244 -11.14 9.82 6.09
C ASP A 244 -12.66 10.06 5.96
N ARG A 245 -13.44 9.09 6.45
CA ARG A 245 -14.64 9.24 7.30
C ARG A 245 -15.38 7.90 7.44
N ALA A 246 -15.27 7.24 8.59
CA ALA A 246 -16.25 6.23 9.04
C ALA A 246 -16.10 5.91 10.54
N ASN A 247 -17.08 6.34 11.34
CA ASN A 247 -17.75 5.40 12.25
C ASN A 247 -19.03 4.96 11.52
N ILE A 248 -19.37 3.66 11.53
CA ILE A 248 -20.73 3.09 11.50
C ILE A 248 -20.60 1.56 11.51
N GLU A 249 -21.05 0.97 12.62
CA GLU A 249 -21.43 -0.43 12.85
C GLU A 249 -20.67 -1.56 12.12
N MET A 250 -19.93 -2.35 12.90
CA MET A 250 -19.63 -3.75 12.57
C MET A 250 -20.70 -4.65 13.20
N ASP A 251 -21.38 -5.46 12.38
CA ASP A 251 -21.80 -6.82 12.76
C ASP A 251 -22.09 -7.66 11.49
N GLU A 252 -22.96 -7.19 10.59
CA GLU A 252 -23.48 -8.01 9.48
C GLU A 252 -22.60 -8.08 8.20
N ARG A 253 -21.54 -7.27 8.08
CA ARG A 253 -20.93 -6.94 6.77
C ARG A 253 -19.85 -7.89 6.22
N VAL A 254 -19.49 -8.97 6.93
CA VAL A 254 -18.44 -9.89 6.44
C VAL A 254 -18.94 -10.77 5.28
N GLY A 255 -20.21 -11.16 5.26
CA GLY A 255 -20.80 -12.03 4.23
C GLY A 255 -20.35 -13.50 4.33
N ARG A 256 -21.27 -14.45 4.10
CA ARG A 256 -20.99 -15.89 4.24
C ARG A 256 -19.90 -16.38 3.28
N GLU A 257 -19.73 -15.73 2.13
CA GLU A 257 -18.72 -16.07 1.13
C GLU A 257 -17.28 -15.70 1.52
N ASN A 258 -17.07 -14.95 2.61
CA ASN A 258 -15.73 -14.57 3.08
C ASN A 258 -15.33 -15.27 4.40
N VAL A 259 -16.18 -16.15 4.95
CA VAL A 259 -15.88 -16.94 6.17
C VAL A 259 -14.69 -17.89 5.97
N ILE A 260 -14.57 -18.46 4.76
CA ILE A 260 -13.54 -19.44 4.36
C ILE A 260 -12.09 -19.00 4.70
N ILE A 261 -11.81 -17.70 4.78
CA ILE A 261 -10.49 -17.17 5.16
C ILE A 261 -10.16 -17.48 6.63
N PHE A 262 -11.16 -17.41 7.51
CA PHE A 262 -11.05 -17.66 8.94
C PHE A 262 -11.00 -19.15 9.28
N ASP A 263 -11.41 -20.02 8.37
CA ASP A 263 -11.22 -21.47 8.47
C ASP A 263 -9.81 -21.85 7.96
N GLN A 264 -9.47 -21.47 6.71
CA GLN A 264 -8.22 -21.89 6.04
C GLN A 264 -6.91 -21.47 6.75
N ILE A 265 -6.90 -20.34 7.46
CA ILE A 265 -5.68 -19.86 8.15
C ILE A 265 -5.37 -20.68 9.42
N PRO A 266 -6.30 -20.88 10.38
CA PRO A 266 -6.06 -21.74 11.54
C PRO A 266 -6.11 -23.25 11.22
N ASP A 267 -6.85 -23.71 10.21
CA ASP A 267 -6.84 -25.12 9.76
C ASP A 267 -5.50 -25.56 9.15
N GLY A 268 -4.51 -24.66 9.07
CA GLY A 268 -3.19 -24.99 8.55
C GLY A 268 -3.12 -25.18 7.03
N TYR A 269 -4.15 -24.80 6.26
CA TYR A 269 -4.12 -24.89 4.78
C TYR A 269 -2.91 -24.14 4.19
N PHE A 270 -2.55 -22.99 4.80
CA PHE A 270 -1.38 -22.22 4.45
C PHE A 270 -0.09 -22.63 5.19
N SER A 271 -0.11 -23.64 6.06
CA SER A 271 1.07 -24.17 6.77
C SER A 271 0.87 -25.63 7.23
N PRO A 272 0.83 -26.62 6.31
CA PRO A 272 0.50 -28.02 6.69
C PRO A 272 1.51 -28.68 7.63
N GLU A 273 2.75 -28.18 7.67
CA GLU A 273 3.84 -28.63 8.56
C GLU A 273 3.70 -28.10 10.00
N ASP A 274 2.96 -27.00 10.19
CA ASP A 274 2.67 -26.36 11.48
C ASP A 274 1.36 -25.56 11.33
N PRO A 275 0.19 -26.18 11.60
CA PRO A 275 -1.11 -25.52 11.46
C PRO A 275 -1.28 -24.30 12.36
N ASN A 276 -0.71 -24.34 13.57
CA ASN A 276 -0.87 -23.30 14.59
C ASN A 276 -0.01 -22.05 14.33
N LEU A 277 0.90 -22.09 13.35
CA LEU A 277 1.83 -21.01 13.00
C LEU A 277 1.17 -19.63 12.84
N PHE A 278 -0.10 -19.58 12.43
CA PHE A 278 -0.85 -18.34 12.20
C PHE A 278 -1.93 -18.06 13.24
N ALA A 279 -2.02 -18.83 14.34
CA ALA A 279 -3.00 -18.61 15.41
C ALA A 279 -2.91 -17.19 16.01
N GLU A 280 -1.71 -16.67 16.24
CA GLU A 280 -1.50 -15.28 16.71
C GLU A 280 -1.96 -14.21 15.70
N ILE A 281 -2.10 -14.54 14.40
CA ILE A 281 -2.71 -13.63 13.42
C ILE A 281 -4.23 -13.61 13.61
N ILE A 282 -4.88 -14.77 13.74
CA ILE A 282 -6.33 -14.86 13.96
C ILE A 282 -6.73 -14.21 15.28
N LYS A 283 -6.00 -14.52 16.36
CA LYS A 283 -6.15 -13.89 17.67
C LYS A 283 -5.95 -12.37 17.64
N SER A 284 -5.12 -11.83 16.75
CA SER A 284 -4.99 -10.37 16.56
C SER A 284 -6.20 -9.72 15.87
N LEU A 285 -6.98 -10.49 15.12
CA LEU A 285 -8.17 -10.03 14.39
C LEU A 285 -9.46 -10.22 15.21
N LEU A 286 -9.60 -11.36 15.90
CA LEU A 286 -10.83 -11.71 16.63
C LEU A 286 -10.74 -11.34 18.11
N ASP A 287 -9.77 -11.88 18.84
CA ASP A 287 -9.71 -11.77 20.30
C ASP A 287 -9.09 -10.45 20.79
N SER A 288 -8.27 -9.79 19.95
CA SER A 288 -7.50 -8.59 20.30
C SER A 288 -8.14 -7.28 19.83
N ASN A 289 -9.46 -7.27 19.61
CA ASN A 289 -10.25 -6.10 19.20
C ASN A 289 -9.72 -5.39 17.92
N ASP A 290 -9.20 -6.15 16.96
CA ASP A 290 -8.66 -5.70 15.66
C ASP A 290 -8.06 -4.28 15.69
N GLN A 291 -6.93 -4.12 16.41
CA GLN A 291 -6.31 -2.82 16.71
C GLN A 291 -6.12 -1.90 15.48
N TYR A 292 -6.07 -2.47 14.27
CA TYR A 292 -5.86 -1.74 13.03
C TYR A 292 -7.05 -1.80 12.04
N MET A 293 -8.23 -2.21 12.51
CA MET A 293 -9.51 -2.17 11.78
C MET A 293 -9.44 -2.83 10.39
N LEU A 294 -8.75 -3.96 10.29
CA LEU A 294 -8.67 -4.77 9.06
C LEU A 294 -10.02 -5.35 8.66
N LEU A 295 -10.85 -5.74 9.64
CA LEU A 295 -12.15 -6.36 9.41
C LEU A 295 -13.22 -5.30 9.08
N ALA A 296 -13.22 -4.18 9.79
CA ALA A 296 -14.13 -3.05 9.52
C ALA A 296 -13.97 -2.52 8.09
N ASP A 297 -12.73 -2.26 7.66
CA ASP A 297 -12.43 -1.79 6.30
C ASP A 297 -12.56 -2.87 5.22
N TYR A 298 -12.73 -4.16 5.58
CA TYR A 298 -12.63 -5.26 4.63
C TYR A 298 -13.64 -5.15 3.48
N SER A 299 -14.90 -4.88 3.81
CA SER A 299 -15.99 -4.84 2.83
C SER A 299 -15.84 -3.68 1.82
N GLU A 300 -15.42 -2.50 2.26
CA GLU A 300 -15.13 -1.37 1.36
C GLU A 300 -13.81 -1.55 0.60
N TYR A 301 -12.82 -2.21 1.20
CA TYR A 301 -11.59 -2.57 0.49
C TYR A 301 -11.87 -3.50 -0.70
N ILE A 302 -12.69 -4.54 -0.52
CA ILE A 302 -13.13 -5.40 -1.64
C ILE A 302 -13.85 -4.59 -2.71
N LYS A 303 -14.84 -3.76 -2.34
CA LYS A 303 -15.55 -2.89 -3.30
C LYS A 303 -14.62 -1.91 -4.03
N ALA A 304 -13.54 -1.47 -3.41
CA ALA A 304 -12.53 -0.63 -4.06
C ALA A 304 -11.69 -1.43 -5.07
N GLN A 305 -11.41 -2.70 -4.80
CA GLN A 305 -10.73 -3.60 -5.76
C GLN A 305 -11.59 -3.89 -6.99
N ASP A 306 -12.89 -4.13 -6.80
CA ASP A 306 -13.83 -4.37 -7.91
C ASP A 306 -13.95 -3.13 -8.82
N ARG A 307 -13.94 -1.92 -8.23
CA ARG A 307 -13.86 -0.65 -8.99
C ARG A 307 -12.55 -0.55 -9.78
N ALA A 308 -11.41 -0.95 -9.22
CA ALA A 308 -10.12 -0.95 -9.92
C ALA A 308 -10.05 -1.97 -11.07
N ASP A 309 -10.60 -3.18 -10.87
CA ASP A 309 -10.76 -4.19 -11.93
C ASP A 309 -11.56 -3.63 -13.11
N ASN A 310 -12.68 -2.95 -12.83
CA ASN A 310 -13.50 -2.32 -13.88
C ASN A 310 -12.79 -1.15 -14.58
N LEU A 311 -12.02 -0.33 -13.87
CA LEU A 311 -11.20 0.73 -14.47
C LEU A 311 -10.01 0.21 -15.29
N PHE A 312 -9.56 -1.02 -15.04
CA PHE A 312 -8.51 -1.68 -15.84
C PHE A 312 -9.07 -2.32 -17.12
N LYS A 313 -10.31 -2.83 -17.09
CA LYS A 313 -11.00 -3.44 -18.25
C LYS A 313 -11.34 -2.48 -19.40
N VAL A 314 -11.38 -1.16 -19.15
CA VAL A 314 -11.85 -0.14 -20.10
C VAL A 314 -10.67 0.50 -20.86
N LYS A 315 -9.66 -0.29 -21.27
CA LYS A 315 -8.39 0.18 -21.86
C LYS A 315 -7.76 -0.79 -22.85
#